data_AF-A0A919PC73-F1
#
_entry.id   AF-A0A919PC73-F1
#
_cell.length_a   1.000
_cell.length_b   1.000
_cell.length_c   1.000
_cell.angle_alpha   90.00
_cell.angle_beta   90.00
_cell.angle_gamma   90.00
#
_symmetry.space_group_name_H-M   'P 1'
#
loop_
_entity.id
_entity.type
_entity.pdbx_description
1 polymer ?
#
loop_
_entity_poly.entity_id
_entity_poly.type
_entity_poly.pdbx_seq_one_letter_code
_entity_poly.pdbx_strand_id
1 'polypeptide(L)'
;MSRARTAALLAVPLAAAAVALTLYAGPYWVGEVRHRVDEQRWPEQRARIEAALAAVELPAGYAPLDCADSPFGAPESGRCWRTTTLPADAAGDLAPALTAVGVEIEESLTGIGPVLHGTPASAAAVGTLEGRSVHLSVTREVDRTRLPATPFGDTAVVELTADLGAP
;
A
#
# COMPACT_ATOMS: atom_id res chain seq x y z
N MET A 1 10.36 -48.41 49.38
CA MET A 1 10.50 -47.19 48.55
C MET A 1 9.21 -46.40 48.60
N SER A 2 9.26 -45.12 48.97
CA SER A 2 8.08 -44.27 49.20
C SER A 2 7.38 -43.93 47.88
N ARG A 3 6.05 -44.12 47.81
CA ARG A 3 5.19 -43.77 46.65
C ARG A 3 5.38 -42.31 46.19
N ALA A 4 5.81 -41.42 47.08
CA ALA A 4 6.09 -40.02 46.77
C ALA A 4 7.32 -39.83 45.85
N ARG A 5 8.33 -40.70 45.95
CA ARG A 5 9.52 -40.62 45.07
C ARG A 5 9.18 -41.01 43.63
N THR A 6 8.33 -42.01 43.44
CA THR A 6 7.90 -42.47 42.11
C THR A 6 7.01 -41.42 41.43
N ALA A 7 6.13 -40.77 42.19
CA ALA A 7 5.30 -39.67 41.67
C ALA A 7 6.15 -38.45 41.25
N ALA A 8 7.15 -38.07 42.05
CA ALA A 8 8.03 -36.96 41.72
C ALA A 8 8.90 -37.22 40.47
N LEU A 9 9.38 -38.46 40.29
CA LEU A 9 10.18 -38.84 39.13
C LEU A 9 9.41 -38.80 37.80
N LEU A 10 8.08 -38.90 37.84
CA LEU A 10 7.22 -38.79 36.66
C LEU A 10 6.71 -37.35 36.45
N ALA A 11 6.40 -36.62 37.53
CA ALA A 11 5.83 -35.29 37.45
C ALA A 11 6.80 -34.24 36.89
N VAL A 12 8.09 -34.30 37.27
CA VAL A 12 9.11 -33.34 36.81
C VAL A 12 9.34 -33.39 35.29
N PRO A 13 9.58 -34.56 34.65
CA PRO A 13 9.75 -34.60 33.20
C PRO A 13 8.46 -34.26 32.44
N LEU A 14 7.28 -34.60 32.98
CA LEU A 14 6.00 -34.19 32.39
C LEU A 14 5.80 -32.67 32.42
N ALA A 15 6.11 -32.02 33.55
CA ALA A 15 6.03 -30.57 33.67
C ALA A 15 7.04 -29.88 32.73
N ALA A 16 8.28 -30.39 32.65
CA ALA A 16 9.29 -29.87 31.72
C ALA A 16 8.86 -30.03 30.25
N ALA A 17 8.28 -31.17 29.89
CA ALA A 17 7.76 -31.42 28.55
C ALA A 17 6.59 -30.49 28.22
N ALA A 18 5.67 -30.25 29.17
CA ALA A 18 4.57 -29.32 28.99
C ALA A 18 5.08 -27.88 28.77
N VAL A 19 6.04 -27.42 29.57
CA VAL A 19 6.66 -26.09 29.41
C VAL A 19 7.35 -25.96 28.06
N ALA A 20 8.15 -26.96 27.67
CA ALA A 20 8.83 -26.98 26.37
C ALA A 20 7.83 -26.94 25.20
N LEU A 21 6.72 -27.69 25.30
CA LEU A 21 5.65 -27.67 24.31
C LEU A 21 4.99 -26.28 24.22
N THR A 22 4.68 -25.63 25.35
CA THR A 22 4.11 -24.27 25.34
C THR A 22 5.08 -23.22 24.80
N LEU A 23 6.38 -23.35 25.05
CA LEU A 23 7.38 -22.43 24.50
C LEU A 23 7.56 -22.63 22.99
N TYR A 24 7.46 -23.87 22.52
CA TYR A 24 7.56 -24.19 21.09
C TYR A 24 6.29 -23.84 20.32
N ALA A 25 5.13 -24.25 20.82
CA ALA A 25 3.84 -24.07 20.16
C ALA A 25 3.22 -22.70 20.42
N GLY A 26 3.60 -22.02 21.50
CA GLY A 26 3.07 -20.71 21.88
C GLY A 26 3.21 -19.65 20.77
N PRO A 27 4.42 -19.42 20.21
CA PRO A 27 4.60 -18.49 19.10
C PRO A 27 3.77 -18.85 17.87
N TYR A 28 3.65 -20.15 17.56
CA TYR A 28 2.83 -20.64 16.44
C TYR A 28 1.35 -20.33 16.64
N TRP A 29 0.79 -20.66 17.81
CA TRP A 29 -0.61 -20.35 18.12
C TRP A 29 -0.89 -18.85 18.17
N VAL A 30 0.06 -18.04 18.67
CA VAL A 30 -0.06 -16.57 18.64
C VAL A 30 -0.08 -16.05 17.21
N GLY A 31 0.76 -16.59 16.32
CA GLY A 31 0.77 -16.25 14.90
C GLY A 31 -0.54 -16.61 14.21
N GLU A 32 -1.02 -17.85 14.40
CA GLU A 32 -2.27 -18.32 13.80
C GLU A 32 -3.49 -17.53 14.29
N VAL A 33 -3.57 -17.24 15.60
CA VAL A 33 -4.66 -16.42 16.16
C VAL A 33 -4.62 -15.00 15.60
N ARG A 34 -3.44 -14.38 15.47
CA ARG A 34 -3.30 -13.06 14.84
C ARG A 34 -3.77 -13.09 13.40
N HIS A 35 -3.28 -14.05 12.62
CA HIS A 35 -3.67 -14.21 11.22
C HIS A 35 -5.19 -14.36 11.05
N ARG A 36 -5.84 -15.20 11.86
CA ARG A 36 -7.31 -15.36 11.86
C ARG A 36 -8.04 -14.07 12.24
N VAL A 37 -7.53 -13.31 13.20
CA VAL A 37 -8.11 -12.02 13.59
C VAL A 37 -7.94 -10.99 12.47
N ASP A 38 -6.79 -10.98 11.80
CA ASP A 38 -6.51 -10.11 10.67
C ASP A 38 -7.43 -10.45 9.48
N GLU A 39 -7.60 -11.74 9.16
CA GLU A 39 -8.58 -12.21 8.16
C GLU A 39 -10.02 -11.76 8.46
N GLN A 40 -10.44 -11.83 9.72
CA GLN A 40 -11.78 -11.40 10.12
C GLN A 40 -11.97 -9.88 10.03
N ARG A 41 -10.92 -9.10 10.34
CA ARG A 41 -10.96 -7.63 10.32
C ARG A 41 -10.71 -7.05 8.92
N TRP A 42 -10.11 -7.83 8.04
CA TRP A 42 -9.67 -7.39 6.72
C TRP A 42 -10.78 -6.74 5.90
N PRO A 43 -12.01 -7.28 5.80
CA PRO A 43 -13.07 -6.64 5.00
C PRO A 43 -13.40 -5.22 5.48
N GLU A 44 -13.46 -5.00 6.79
CA GLU A 44 -13.74 -3.69 7.36
C GLU A 44 -12.57 -2.72 7.17
N GLN A 45 -11.33 -3.20 7.37
CA GLN A 45 -10.11 -2.43 7.10
C GLN A 45 -10.00 -2.03 5.63
N ARG A 46 -10.20 -2.99 4.74
CA ARG A 46 -10.21 -2.76 3.30
C ARG A 46 -11.23 -1.70 2.91
N ALA A 47 -12.46 -1.78 3.43
CA ALA A 47 -13.51 -0.79 3.13
C ALA A 47 -13.13 0.62 3.62
N ARG A 48 -12.47 0.75 4.78
CA ARG A 48 -11.98 2.05 5.28
C ARG A 48 -10.87 2.61 4.39
N ILE A 49 -9.91 1.77 3.98
CA ILE A 49 -8.84 2.16 3.05
C ILE A 49 -9.45 2.61 1.72
N GLU A 50 -10.33 1.82 1.12
CA GLU A 50 -11.00 2.16 -0.14
C GLU A 50 -11.77 3.49 -0.03
N ALA A 51 -12.48 3.72 1.08
CA ALA A 51 -13.19 4.98 1.32
C ALA A 51 -12.25 6.19 1.46
N ALA A 52 -11.11 6.03 2.15
CA ALA A 52 -10.09 7.08 2.26
C ALA A 52 -9.46 7.39 0.90
N LEU A 53 -9.12 6.36 0.10
CA LEU A 53 -8.57 6.54 -1.25
C LEU A 53 -9.56 7.19 -2.21
N ALA A 54 -10.86 6.90 -2.05
CA ALA A 54 -11.92 7.58 -2.80
C ALA A 54 -12.05 9.07 -2.46
N ALA A 55 -11.60 9.48 -1.26
CA ALA A 55 -11.60 10.87 -0.81
C ALA A 55 -10.35 11.66 -1.24
N VAL A 56 -9.35 11.03 -1.90
CA VAL A 56 -8.17 11.75 -2.40
C VAL A 56 -8.60 12.80 -3.43
N GLU A 57 -8.21 14.04 -3.19
CA GLU A 57 -8.45 15.16 -4.09
C GLU A 57 -7.12 15.77 -4.53
N LEU A 58 -7.03 16.09 -5.82
CA LEU A 58 -5.90 16.82 -6.40
C LEU A 58 -6.33 18.25 -6.72
N PRO A 59 -5.38 19.20 -6.80
CA PRO A 59 -5.68 20.59 -7.15
C PRO A 59 -6.39 20.77 -8.50
N ALA A 60 -6.83 22.00 -8.78
CA ALA A 60 -7.35 22.33 -10.11
C ALA A 60 -6.29 22.07 -11.20
N GLY A 61 -6.70 21.46 -12.31
CA GLY A 61 -5.81 21.06 -13.41
C GLY A 61 -5.61 19.56 -13.56
N TYR A 62 -6.02 18.77 -12.56
CA TYR A 62 -6.09 17.31 -12.64
C TYR A 62 -7.51 16.87 -13.00
N ALA A 63 -7.71 16.42 -14.24
CA ALA A 63 -8.99 15.93 -14.72
C ALA A 63 -9.09 14.41 -14.51
N PRO A 64 -10.15 13.89 -13.87
CA PRO A 64 -10.33 12.43 -13.76
C PRO A 64 -10.33 11.75 -15.13
N LEU A 65 -9.70 10.58 -15.23
CA LEU A 65 -9.85 9.66 -16.36
C LEU A 65 -10.15 8.24 -15.86
N ASP A 66 -10.66 7.40 -16.75
CA ASP A 66 -10.70 5.97 -16.50
C ASP A 66 -9.26 5.41 -16.48
N CYS A 67 -8.92 4.63 -15.45
CA CYS A 67 -7.61 3.99 -15.39
C CYS A 67 -7.39 2.99 -16.52
N ALA A 68 -8.45 2.41 -17.10
CA ALA A 68 -8.34 1.58 -18.30
C ALA A 68 -7.83 2.35 -19.52
N ASP A 69 -8.02 3.68 -19.54
CA ASP A 69 -7.53 4.57 -20.59
C ASP A 69 -6.11 5.09 -20.31
N SER A 70 -5.54 4.81 -19.12
CA SER A 70 -4.17 5.20 -18.78
C SER A 70 -3.17 4.39 -19.62
N PRO A 71 -2.19 5.03 -20.29
CA PRO A 71 -1.10 4.35 -20.97
C PRO A 71 -0.15 3.62 -20.00
N PHE A 72 -0.19 3.97 -18.71
CA PHE A 72 0.60 3.36 -17.65
C PHE A 72 -0.25 2.51 -16.71
N GLY A 73 -1.57 2.46 -16.95
CA GLY A 73 -2.60 1.91 -16.07
C GLY A 73 -2.21 0.53 -15.57
N ALA A 74 -1.60 0.49 -14.39
CA ALA A 74 -1.52 -0.75 -13.66
C ALA A 74 -2.98 -1.17 -13.42
N PRO A 75 -3.41 -2.39 -13.77
CA PRO A 75 -4.79 -2.85 -13.63
C PRO A 75 -5.30 -2.79 -12.18
N GLU A 76 -4.39 -2.58 -11.23
CA GLU A 76 -4.61 -2.38 -9.79
C GLU A 76 -4.75 -0.91 -9.37
N SER A 77 -4.71 0.04 -10.31
CA SER A 77 -4.91 1.47 -10.02
C SER A 77 -6.38 1.72 -9.70
N GLY A 78 -6.63 2.24 -8.49
CA GLY A 78 -7.98 2.53 -8.03
C GLY A 78 -8.55 3.80 -8.67
N ARG A 79 -7.70 4.80 -8.95
CA ARG A 79 -8.10 6.12 -9.48
C ARG A 79 -7.00 6.76 -10.31
N CYS A 80 -7.39 7.46 -11.37
CA CYS A 80 -6.46 8.09 -12.31
C CYS A 80 -6.89 9.52 -12.70
N TRP A 81 -5.91 10.39 -12.95
CA TRP A 81 -6.11 11.77 -13.41
C TRP A 81 -5.15 12.13 -14.54
N ARG A 82 -5.56 13.01 -15.43
CA ARG A 82 -4.71 13.62 -16.45
C ARG A 82 -4.46 15.07 -16.09
N THR A 83 -3.23 15.53 -16.28
CA THR A 83 -2.80 16.90 -16.03
C THR A 83 -1.86 17.39 -17.13
N THR A 84 -1.79 18.69 -17.32
CA THR A 84 -0.74 19.33 -18.14
C THR A 84 0.49 19.71 -17.33
N THR A 85 0.45 19.47 -16.01
CA THR A 85 1.56 19.75 -15.11
C THR A 85 2.62 18.67 -15.28
N LEU A 86 3.87 19.07 -15.47
CA LEU A 86 4.96 18.12 -15.64
C LEU A 86 5.28 17.45 -14.28
N PRO A 87 5.80 16.21 -14.29
CA PRO A 87 6.05 15.44 -13.07
C PRO A 87 6.88 16.15 -11.99
N ALA A 88 7.87 16.96 -12.38
CA ALA A 88 8.68 17.72 -11.43
C ALA A 88 7.87 18.79 -10.66
N ASP A 89 6.92 19.42 -11.34
CA ASP A 89 6.05 20.46 -10.74
C ASP A 89 4.89 19.81 -9.97
N ALA A 90 4.38 18.69 -10.48
CA ALA A 90 3.30 17.91 -9.85
C ALA A 90 3.75 17.20 -8.56
N ALA A 91 5.05 16.98 -8.36
CA ALA A 91 5.60 16.32 -7.17
C ALA A 91 5.15 17.00 -5.85
N GLY A 92 5.01 18.33 -5.86
CA GLY A 92 4.57 19.10 -4.71
C GLY A 92 3.10 18.84 -4.30
N ASP A 93 2.28 18.29 -5.20
CA ASP A 93 0.86 18.06 -4.96
C ASP A 93 0.57 16.66 -4.38
N LEU A 94 1.45 15.69 -4.61
CA LEU A 94 1.15 14.27 -4.36
C LEU A 94 1.13 13.93 -2.85
N ALA A 95 2.18 14.30 -2.12
CA ALA A 95 2.28 13.99 -0.69
C ALA A 95 1.19 14.71 0.15
N PRO A 96 0.87 16.00 -0.09
CA PRO A 96 -0.27 16.65 0.56
C PRO A 96 -1.61 15.96 0.28
N ALA A 97 -1.85 15.50 -0.95
CA ALA A 97 -3.09 14.81 -1.31
C ALA A 97 -3.28 13.49 -0.54
N LEU A 98 -2.20 12.73 -0.36
CA LEU A 98 -2.21 11.51 0.45
C LEU A 98 -2.31 11.80 1.95
N THR A 99 -1.59 12.80 2.44
CA THR A 99 -1.64 13.21 3.86
C THR A 99 -3.06 13.63 4.27
N ALA A 100 -3.79 14.30 3.37
CA ALA A 100 -5.17 14.75 3.63
C ALA A 100 -6.15 13.60 3.92
N VAL A 101 -5.87 12.39 3.44
CA VAL A 101 -6.68 11.19 3.68
C VAL A 101 -6.08 10.27 4.75
N GLY A 102 -5.09 10.76 5.51
CA GLY A 102 -4.49 10.06 6.65
C GLY A 102 -3.38 9.08 6.30
N VAL A 103 -2.81 9.16 5.08
CA VAL A 103 -1.64 8.36 4.72
C VAL A 103 -0.40 8.95 5.39
N GLU A 104 0.37 8.11 6.07
CA GLU A 104 1.66 8.45 6.66
C GLU A 104 2.74 8.38 5.58
N ILE A 105 3.29 9.53 5.18
CA ILE A 105 4.24 9.64 4.07
C ILE A 105 5.62 9.09 4.45
N GLU A 106 6.18 8.27 3.56
CA GLU A 106 7.55 7.81 3.63
C GLU A 106 8.45 8.70 2.75
N GLU A 107 9.09 9.68 3.39
CA GLU A 107 9.94 10.69 2.72
C GLU A 107 11.09 10.06 1.91
N SER A 108 11.62 8.91 2.33
CA SER A 108 12.70 8.20 1.61
C SER A 108 12.29 7.61 0.27
N LEU A 109 10.99 7.38 0.06
CA LEU A 109 10.42 6.81 -1.16
C LEU A 109 9.68 7.84 -2.00
N THR A 110 9.52 9.06 -1.48
CA THR A 110 8.90 10.19 -2.16
C THR A 110 9.95 10.96 -2.95
N GLY A 111 9.70 11.23 -4.22
CA GLY A 111 10.66 11.97 -5.02
C GLY A 111 10.42 11.94 -6.51
N ILE A 112 11.34 12.60 -7.22
CA ILE A 112 11.37 12.69 -8.68
C ILE A 112 12.46 11.74 -9.18
N GLY A 113 12.12 10.85 -10.11
CA GLY A 113 13.05 9.84 -10.62
C GLY A 113 12.97 9.67 -12.14
N PRO A 114 14.05 9.24 -12.79
CA PRO A 114 13.98 8.79 -14.18
C PRO A 114 13.31 7.42 -14.26
N VAL A 115 12.41 7.21 -15.22
CA VAL A 115 12.00 5.86 -15.63
C VAL A 115 13.17 5.22 -16.42
N LEU A 116 13.49 3.94 -16.12
CA LEU A 116 14.64 3.17 -16.64
C LEU A 116 14.70 2.99 -18.18
N HIS A 117 13.85 3.67 -18.95
CA HIS A 117 13.73 3.55 -20.41
C HIS A 117 13.98 4.85 -21.18
N GLY A 118 14.66 5.84 -20.59
CA GLY A 118 15.16 7.02 -21.32
C GLY A 118 14.21 8.21 -21.35
N THR A 119 13.57 8.51 -20.21
CA THR A 119 12.51 9.52 -19.91
C THR A 119 11.10 9.14 -20.37
N PRO A 120 10.13 9.18 -19.44
CA PRO A 120 9.73 10.42 -18.76
C PRO A 120 10.22 10.51 -17.31
N ALA A 121 10.34 11.74 -16.79
CA ALA A 121 10.45 11.96 -15.35
C ALA A 121 9.16 11.43 -14.73
N SER A 122 9.25 10.67 -13.66
CA SER A 122 8.11 10.40 -12.79
C SER A 122 8.32 11.15 -11.49
N ALA A 123 7.23 11.46 -10.82
CA ALA A 123 7.26 11.77 -9.40
C ALA A 123 6.30 10.83 -8.68
N ALA A 124 6.60 10.55 -7.42
CA ALA A 124 5.79 9.69 -6.60
C ALA A 124 5.76 10.19 -5.16
N ALA A 125 4.61 10.02 -4.52
CA ALA A 125 4.48 10.01 -3.07
C ALA A 125 4.07 8.60 -2.63
N VAL A 126 4.80 8.07 -1.65
CA VAL A 126 4.58 6.74 -1.08
C VAL A 126 4.34 6.91 0.41
N GLY A 127 3.43 6.11 0.96
CA GLY A 127 3.20 6.08 2.39
C GLY A 127 2.39 4.86 2.82
N THR A 128 1.94 4.87 4.06
CA THR A 128 1.12 3.79 4.62
C THR A 128 -0.20 4.28 5.18
N LEU A 129 -1.27 3.51 4.96
CA LEU A 129 -2.58 3.71 5.57
C LEU A 129 -3.06 2.39 6.19
N GLU A 130 -3.34 2.41 7.49
CA GLU A 130 -3.67 1.20 8.27
C GLU A 130 -2.67 0.05 8.02
N GLY A 131 -1.38 0.36 7.87
CA GLY A 131 -0.31 -0.63 7.64
C GLY A 131 -0.20 -1.15 6.20
N ARG A 132 -0.96 -0.60 5.24
CA ARG A 132 -0.88 -0.96 3.82
C ARG A 132 -0.20 0.14 3.02
N SER A 133 0.63 -0.26 2.05
CA SER A 133 1.32 0.68 1.18
C SER A 133 0.33 1.37 0.24
N VAL A 134 0.44 2.69 0.15
CA VAL A 134 -0.33 3.55 -0.76
C VAL A 134 0.67 4.34 -1.59
N HIS A 135 0.44 4.37 -2.90
CA HIS A 135 1.32 5.03 -3.86
C HIS A 135 0.51 5.93 -4.79
N LEU A 136 0.92 7.18 -4.90
CA LEU A 136 0.39 8.13 -5.85
C LEU A 136 1.54 8.58 -6.74
N SER A 137 1.50 8.22 -8.01
CA SER A 137 2.54 8.52 -8.99
C SER A 137 2.04 9.43 -10.08
N VAL A 138 2.92 10.22 -10.66
CA VAL A 138 2.68 11.00 -11.88
C VAL A 138 3.74 10.66 -12.91
N THR A 139 3.29 10.27 -14.11
CA THR A 139 4.14 9.87 -15.21
C THR A 139 3.78 10.67 -16.46
N ARG A 140 4.77 11.28 -17.11
CA ARG A 140 4.53 12.03 -18.35
C ARG A 140 4.10 11.09 -19.49
N GLU A 141 3.05 11.49 -20.20
CA GLU A 141 2.49 10.81 -21.35
C GLU A 141 3.31 11.17 -22.60
N VAL A 142 3.87 10.14 -23.26
CA VAL A 142 4.73 10.30 -24.44
C VAL A 142 4.11 9.72 -25.72
N ASP A 143 3.02 8.97 -25.61
CA ASP A 143 2.29 8.39 -26.74
C ASP A 143 1.38 9.43 -27.40
N ARG A 144 1.84 9.98 -28.53
CA ARG A 144 1.12 11.00 -29.29
C ARG A 144 -0.20 10.53 -29.89
N THR A 145 -0.44 9.23 -30.00
CA THR A 145 -1.70 8.69 -30.53
C THR A 145 -2.84 8.73 -29.52
N ARG A 146 -2.53 8.92 -28.23
CA ARG A 146 -3.49 8.98 -27.12
C ARG A 146 -3.68 10.39 -26.56
N LEU A 147 -2.90 11.36 -27.04
CA LEU A 147 -3.05 12.76 -26.67
C LEU A 147 -4.36 13.32 -27.24
N PRO A 148 -5.11 14.12 -26.47
CA PRO A 148 -6.30 14.79 -26.99
C PRO A 148 -5.94 15.72 -28.15
N ALA A 149 -6.80 15.80 -29.17
CA ALA A 149 -6.58 16.59 -30.39
C ALA A 149 -6.69 18.14 -30.21
N THR A 150 -6.55 18.62 -28.97
CA THR A 150 -6.76 20.01 -28.53
C THR A 150 -5.44 20.59 -27.99
N PRO A 151 -5.29 21.92 -27.75
CA PRO A 151 -4.01 22.66 -27.82
C PRO A 151 -3.06 22.42 -26.64
N PHE A 152 -3.26 21.36 -25.88
CA PHE A 152 -2.51 21.03 -24.68
C PHE A 152 -1.27 20.23 -25.09
N GLY A 153 -0.09 20.80 -24.83
CA GLY A 153 1.20 20.15 -25.04
C GLY A 153 1.42 18.92 -24.15
N ASP A 154 2.67 18.56 -23.91
CA ASP A 154 3.08 17.43 -23.05
C ASP A 154 2.17 17.23 -21.82
N THR A 155 1.43 16.11 -21.75
CA THR A 155 0.56 15.76 -20.61
C THR A 155 1.24 14.77 -19.67
N ALA A 156 0.69 14.61 -18.48
CA ALA A 156 1.04 13.56 -17.53
C ALA A 156 -0.20 12.89 -16.96
N VAL A 157 -0.05 11.63 -16.55
CA VAL A 157 -1.08 10.82 -15.92
C VAL A 157 -0.67 10.57 -14.48
N VAL A 158 -1.61 10.81 -13.57
CA VAL A 158 -1.49 10.52 -12.15
C VAL A 158 -2.27 9.26 -11.83
N GLU A 159 -1.70 8.36 -11.04
CA GLU A 159 -2.27 7.06 -10.71
C GLU A 159 -2.17 6.81 -9.21
N LEU A 160 -3.29 6.41 -8.59
CA LEU A 160 -3.37 6.02 -7.19
C LEU A 160 -3.51 4.51 -7.08
N THR A 161 -2.55 3.85 -6.43
CA THR A 161 -2.56 2.43 -6.13
C THR A 161 -2.41 2.19 -4.63
N ALA A 162 -2.93 1.06 -4.15
CA ALA A 162 -2.75 0.61 -2.78
C ALA A 162 -2.65 -0.91 -2.73
N ASP A 163 -1.85 -1.43 -1.80
CA ASP A 163 -1.79 -2.86 -1.53
C ASP A 163 -3.06 -3.32 -0.80
N LEU A 164 -4.01 -3.84 -1.57
CA LEU A 164 -5.27 -4.44 -1.09
C LEU A 164 -5.29 -5.97 -1.28
N GLY A 165 -4.11 -6.60 -1.33
CA GLY A 165 -3.98 -8.06 -1.34
C GLY A 165 -4.63 -8.74 -0.12
N ALA A 166 -4.58 -10.06 -0.05
CA ALA A 166 -5.00 -10.80 1.14
C ALA A 166 -4.29 -10.25 2.42
N PRO A 167 -4.90 -10.41 3.61
CA PRO A 167 -4.34 -9.95 4.89
C PRO A 167 -2.92 -10.46 5.15
#